data_AF-A0A5C7P5Z2-F1
#
_entry.id   AF-A0A5C7P5Z2-F1
#
_cell.length_a   1.000
_cell.length_b   1.000
_cell.length_c   1.000
_cell.angle_alpha   90.00
_cell.angle_beta   90.00
_cell.angle_gamma   90.00
#
_symmetry.space_group_name_H-M   'P 1'
#
loop_
_entity.id
_entity.type
_entity.pdbx_description
1 polymer ?
#
loop_
_entity_poly.entity_id
_entity_poly.type
_entity_poly.pdbx_seq_one_letter_code
_entity_poly.pdbx_strand_id
1 'polypeptide(L)'
;MANDPGTSGIPAGDLAASQAFAASYQSVAVRQCESSGNYSINTGNGYYGAWQFDYPSWHGNGGGRFAEYPHQATKAQQDYVAWYYYQRSGWRPWECAYKLGFIG
;
A
#
# COMPACT_ATOMS: atom_id res chain seq x y z
N MET A 1 20.28 3.51 -14.65
CA MET A 1 18.96 3.00 -14.19
C MET A 1 19.23 1.69 -13.48
N ALA A 2 19.59 1.73 -12.20
CA ALA A 2 20.01 0.54 -11.46
C ALA A 2 18.78 -0.28 -11.04
N ASN A 3 18.88 -1.60 -11.11
CA ASN A 3 17.88 -2.52 -10.59
C ASN A 3 17.79 -2.33 -9.06
N ASP A 4 16.82 -1.56 -8.59
CA ASP A 4 16.47 -1.50 -7.17
C ASP A 4 15.77 -2.82 -6.82
N PRO A 5 16.33 -3.68 -5.96
CA PRO A 5 15.67 -4.94 -5.58
C PRO A 5 14.26 -4.69 -5.02
N GLY A 6 13.99 -3.49 -4.47
CA GLY A 6 12.69 -3.12 -3.95
C GLY A 6 11.60 -2.89 -5.00
N THR A 7 11.92 -2.79 -6.29
CA THR A 7 10.94 -2.59 -7.37
C THR A 7 10.81 -3.78 -8.31
N SER A 8 11.56 -4.86 -8.04
CA SER A 8 11.51 -6.09 -8.84
C SER A 8 10.08 -6.65 -8.90
N GLY A 9 9.60 -6.92 -10.10
CA GLY A 9 8.24 -7.42 -10.36
C GLY A 9 7.16 -6.33 -10.51
N ILE A 10 7.52 -5.04 -10.47
CA ILE A 10 6.62 -3.93 -10.79
C ILE A 10 6.89 -3.47 -12.23
N PRO A 11 5.88 -3.44 -13.13
CA PRO A 11 6.05 -2.87 -14.47
C PRO A 11 6.51 -1.40 -14.41
N ALA A 12 7.46 -1.00 -15.25
CA ALA A 12 8.08 0.33 -15.18
C ALA A 12 7.06 1.49 -15.31
N GLY A 13 6.03 1.34 -16.15
CA GLY A 13 4.95 2.32 -16.29
C GLY A 13 4.12 2.44 -15.01
N ASP A 14 3.82 1.32 -14.37
CA ASP A 14 3.07 1.30 -13.11
C ASP A 14 3.90 1.80 -11.94
N LEU A 15 5.22 1.59 -11.95
CA LEU A 15 6.11 2.03 -10.88
C LEU A 15 6.01 3.55 -10.70
N ALA A 16 6.12 4.31 -11.80
CA ALA A 16 6.01 5.77 -11.73
C ALA A 16 4.62 6.22 -11.24
N ALA A 17 3.55 5.59 -11.72
CA ALA A 17 2.19 5.91 -11.30
C ALA A 17 1.95 5.60 -9.82
N SER A 18 2.42 4.44 -9.35
CA SER A 18 2.31 4.05 -7.94
C SER A 18 3.12 4.95 -7.02
N GLN A 19 4.31 5.39 -7.44
CA GLN A 19 5.12 6.36 -6.69
C GLN A 19 4.43 7.72 -6.59
N ALA A 20 3.84 8.21 -7.69
CA ALA A 20 3.09 9.46 -7.70
C ALA A 20 1.85 9.39 -6.80
N PHE A 21 1.08 8.29 -6.88
CA PHE A 21 -0.02 8.01 -5.97
C PHE A 21 0.44 8.02 -4.51
N ALA A 22 1.46 7.23 -4.19
CA ALA A 22 2.00 7.12 -2.85
C ALA A 22 2.56 8.45 -2.33
N ALA A 23 3.01 9.36 -3.19
CA ALA A 23 3.47 10.69 -2.79
C ALA A 23 2.34 11.71 -2.60
N SER A 24 1.11 11.39 -3.03
CA SER A 24 -0.04 12.30 -2.87
C SER A 24 -0.34 12.62 -1.41
N TYR A 25 -0.86 13.82 -1.16
CA TYR A 25 -1.29 14.25 0.17
C TYR A 25 -2.25 13.25 0.83
N GLN A 26 -3.24 12.76 0.08
CA GLN A 26 -4.23 11.81 0.59
C GLN A 26 -3.57 10.50 1.01
N SER A 27 -2.67 9.95 0.19
CA SER A 27 -1.93 8.72 0.50
C SER A 27 -1.03 8.85 1.72
N VAL A 28 -0.35 9.99 1.87
CA VAL A 28 0.45 10.28 3.06
C VAL A 28 -0.45 10.37 4.30
N ALA A 29 -1.56 11.11 4.22
CA ALA A 29 -2.50 11.26 5.32
C ALA A 29 -3.13 9.92 5.75
N VAL A 30 -3.54 9.09 4.80
CA VAL A 30 -4.06 7.75 5.07
C VAL A 30 -3.01 6.89 5.76
N ARG A 31 -1.82 6.69 5.18
CA ARG A 31 -0.77 5.88 5.83
C ARG A 31 -0.38 6.40 7.21
N GLN A 32 -0.37 7.72 7.41
CA GLN A 32 -0.08 8.29 8.73
C GLN A 32 -1.15 7.97 9.75
N CYS A 33 -2.42 8.08 9.38
CA CYS A 33 -3.52 7.68 10.24
C CYS A 33 -3.55 6.16 10.50
N GLU A 34 -3.28 5.34 9.48
CA GLU A 34 -3.35 3.88 9.56
C GLU A 34 -2.22 3.27 10.40
N SER A 35 -0.98 3.74 10.21
CA SER A 35 0.22 3.07 10.75
C SER A 35 1.30 4.01 11.27
N SER A 36 1.02 5.32 11.35
CA SER A 36 2.06 6.35 11.51
C SER A 36 3.15 6.28 10.42
N GLY A 37 2.78 5.79 9.23
CA GLY A 37 3.69 5.62 8.09
C GLY A 37 4.68 4.47 8.22
N ASN A 38 4.49 3.54 9.16
CA ASN A 38 5.42 2.44 9.41
C ASN A 38 5.16 1.25 8.46
N TYR A 39 6.06 1.04 7.49
CA TYR A 39 5.98 -0.05 6.52
C TYR A 39 6.23 -1.43 7.10
N SER A 40 6.89 -1.52 8.25
CA SER A 40 7.23 -2.79 8.90
C SER A 40 6.26 -3.12 10.04
N ILE A 41 5.18 -2.36 10.21
CA ILE A 41 4.26 -2.55 11.33
C ILE A 41 3.56 -3.92 11.25
N ASN A 42 3.60 -4.63 12.38
CA ASN A 42 2.85 -5.84 12.63
C ASN A 42 2.60 -5.91 14.14
N THR A 43 1.43 -5.47 14.58
CA THR A 43 1.04 -5.44 16.00
C THR A 43 0.26 -6.69 16.43
N GLY A 44 -0.01 -7.62 15.50
CA GLY A 44 -0.90 -8.75 15.73
C GLY A 44 -2.40 -8.41 15.64
N ASN A 45 -2.77 -7.24 15.11
CA ASN A 45 -4.18 -6.83 14.97
C ASN A 45 -4.88 -7.35 13.70
N GLY A 46 -4.22 -8.22 12.91
CA GLY A 46 -4.74 -8.76 11.66
C GLY A 46 -4.47 -7.90 10.42
N TYR A 47 -3.86 -6.73 10.59
CA TYR A 47 -3.48 -5.81 9.52
C TYR A 47 -1.97 -5.55 9.54
N TYR A 48 -1.40 -5.28 8.37
CA TYR A 48 0.05 -5.25 8.21
C TYR A 48 0.51 -4.11 7.32
N GLY A 49 1.71 -3.61 7.62
CA GLY A 49 2.41 -2.62 6.80
C GLY A 49 1.77 -1.24 6.80
N ALA A 50 2.33 -0.33 6.01
CA ALA A 50 1.98 1.10 6.13
C ALA A 50 0.52 1.42 5.77
N TRP A 51 -0.06 0.57 4.92
CA TRP A 51 -1.42 0.70 4.41
C TRP A 51 -2.44 -0.14 5.19
N GLN A 52 -2.01 -0.81 6.27
CA GLN A 52 -2.86 -1.67 7.10
C GLN A 52 -3.71 -2.63 6.26
N PHE A 53 -3.08 -3.37 5.35
CA PHE A 53 -3.76 -4.43 4.60
C PHE A 53 -4.06 -5.62 5.50
N ASP A 54 -5.25 -6.22 5.36
CA ASP A 54 -5.46 -7.60 5.80
C ASP A 54 -4.87 -8.60 4.80
N TYR A 55 -4.74 -9.85 5.23
CA TYR A 55 -4.16 -10.92 4.41
C TYR A 55 -4.95 -11.17 3.10
N PRO A 56 -6.29 -11.35 3.12
CA PRO A 56 -7.05 -11.56 1.88
C PRO A 56 -6.93 -10.42 0.87
N SER A 57 -6.97 -9.16 1.33
CA SER A 57 -6.87 -7.99 0.46
C SER A 57 -5.47 -7.83 -0.13
N TRP A 58 -4.42 -8.14 0.64
CA TRP A 58 -3.05 -8.19 0.14
C TRP A 58 -2.91 -9.18 -1.00
N HIS A 59 -3.33 -10.43 -0.80
CA HIS A 59 -3.25 -11.48 -1.83
C HIS A 59 -4.18 -11.20 -3.01
N GLY A 60 -5.40 -10.75 -2.76
CA GLY A 60 -6.41 -10.42 -3.77
C GLY A 60 -6.03 -9.27 -4.69
N ASN A 61 -5.04 -8.45 -4.31
CA ASN A 61 -4.47 -7.38 -5.11
C ASN A 61 -3.03 -7.69 -5.60
N GLY A 62 -2.63 -8.97 -5.55
CA GLY A 62 -1.37 -9.45 -6.12
C GLY A 62 -0.14 -9.24 -5.25
N GLY A 63 -0.30 -8.82 -4.00
CA GLY A 63 0.81 -8.61 -3.07
C GLY A 63 1.58 -9.89 -2.71
N GLY A 64 0.91 -11.04 -2.75
CA GLY A 64 1.53 -12.36 -2.50
C GLY A 64 2.71 -12.70 -3.42
N ARG A 65 2.83 -12.05 -4.58
CA ARG A 65 3.99 -12.21 -5.48
C ARG A 65 5.26 -11.53 -4.95
N PHE A 66 5.11 -10.59 -4.03
CA PHE A 66 6.20 -9.83 -3.43
C PHE A 66 6.60 -10.38 -2.07
N ALA A 67 5.61 -10.66 -1.21
CA ALA A 67 5.81 -11.30 0.08
C ALA A 67 4.49 -11.90 0.59
N GLU A 68 4.57 -12.83 1.53
CA GLU A 68 3.39 -13.43 2.17
C GLU A 68 2.57 -12.38 2.95
N TYR A 69 3.24 -11.43 3.60
CA TYR A 69 2.56 -10.33 4.29
C TYR A 69 3.08 -8.95 3.85
N PRO A 70 2.24 -7.90 3.91
CA PRO A 70 2.62 -6.54 3.55
C PRO A 70 3.88 -6.05 4.28
N HIS A 71 3.98 -6.27 5.60
CA HIS A 71 5.11 -5.82 6.43
C HIS A 71 6.46 -6.47 6.09
N GLN A 72 6.45 -7.53 5.27
CA GLN A 72 7.64 -8.21 4.75
C GLN A 72 8.04 -7.69 3.36
N ALA A 73 7.12 -7.02 2.67
CA ALA A 73 7.37 -6.42 1.36
C ALA A 73 8.03 -5.05 1.49
N THR A 74 8.74 -4.63 0.45
CA THR A 74 9.39 -3.32 0.42
C THR A 74 8.36 -2.19 0.38
N LYS A 75 8.82 -0.98 0.67
CA LYS A 75 8.02 0.25 0.57
C LYS A 75 7.33 0.38 -0.79
N ALA A 76 8.10 0.21 -1.87
CA ALA A 76 7.60 0.36 -3.23
C ALA A 76 6.59 -0.73 -3.61
N GLN A 77 6.78 -1.96 -3.13
CA GLN A 77 5.83 -3.05 -3.35
C GLN A 77 4.51 -2.82 -2.63
N GLN A 78 4.55 -2.38 -1.36
CA GLN A 78 3.33 -2.02 -0.62
C GLN A 78 2.59 -0.86 -1.28
N ASP A 79 3.31 0.21 -1.67
CA ASP A 79 2.74 1.36 -2.37
C ASP A 79 2.12 0.98 -3.72
N TYR A 80 2.75 0.06 -4.46
CA TYR A 80 2.20 -0.47 -5.71
C TYR A 80 0.91 -1.25 -5.50
N VAL A 81 0.85 -2.13 -4.51
CA VAL A 81 -0.38 -2.91 -4.24
C VAL A 81 -1.50 -2.00 -3.74
N ALA A 82 -1.19 -0.97 -2.94
CA ALA A 82 -2.14 0.06 -2.52
C ALA A 82 -2.67 0.87 -3.70
N TRP A 83 -1.79 1.33 -4.59
CA TRP A 83 -2.18 2.00 -5.84
C TRP A 83 -3.09 1.11 -6.71
N TYR A 84 -2.74 -0.16 -6.88
CA TYR A 84 -3.55 -1.11 -7.65
C TYR A 84 -4.93 -1.32 -7.03
N TYR A 85 -5.00 -1.48 -5.71
CA TYR A 85 -6.26 -1.65 -4.99
C TYR A 85 -7.13 -0.39 -5.07
N TYR A 86 -6.50 0.78 -4.92
CA TYR A 86 -7.14 2.09 -5.01
C TYR A 86 -7.78 2.32 -6.39
N GLN A 87 -7.10 1.97 -7.49
CA GLN A 87 -7.67 2.12 -8.84
C GLN A 87 -9.01 1.38 -9.01
N ARG A 88 -9.22 0.28 -8.29
CA ARG A 88 -10.42 -0.55 -8.39
C ARG A 88 -11.50 -0.18 -7.38
N SER A 89 -11.09 0.27 -6.20
CA SER A 89 -11.99 0.40 -5.04
C SER A 89 -12.13 1.83 -4.53
N GLY A 90 -11.37 2.77 -5.10
CA GLY A 90 -11.15 4.08 -4.53
C GLY A 90 -10.62 3.96 -3.10
N TRP A 91 -10.94 4.94 -2.26
CA TRP A 91 -10.50 5.00 -0.87
C TRP A 91 -11.24 4.05 0.08
N ARG A 92 -12.32 3.39 -0.36
CA ARG A 92 -13.23 2.59 0.48
C ARG A 92 -12.56 1.53 1.37
N PRO A 93 -11.46 0.87 0.97
CA PRO A 93 -10.81 -0.14 1.81
C PRO A 93 -10.13 0.40 3.07
N TRP A 94 -9.85 1.71 3.15
CA TRP A 94 -9.09 2.30 4.24
C TRP A 94 -10.01 3.07 5.19
N GLU A 95 -10.09 2.63 6.44
CA GLU A 95 -10.92 3.27 7.47
C GLU A 95 -10.47 4.71 7.72
N CYS A 96 -9.15 4.97 7.70
CA CYS A 96 -8.65 6.32 7.86
C CYS A 96 -9.03 7.24 6.70
N ALA A 97 -9.24 6.72 5.49
CA ALA A 97 -9.72 7.56 4.39
C ALA A 97 -11.16 8.05 4.63
N TYR A 98 -12.01 7.24 5.28
CA TYR A 98 -13.32 7.69 5.77
C TYR A 98 -13.17 8.77 6.85
N LYS A 99 -12.33 8.52 7.87
CA LYS A 99 -12.08 9.48 8.97
C LYS A 99 -11.55 10.83 8.48
N LEU A 100 -10.75 10.81 7.41
CA LEU A 100 -10.16 12.01 6.79
C LEU A 100 -11.09 12.70 5.78
N GLY A 101 -12.27 12.15 5.50
CA GLY A 101 -13.25 12.74 4.58
C GLY A 101 -12.92 12.57 3.10
N PHE A 102 -12.17 11.53 2.72
CA PHE A 102 -11.86 11.22 1.31
C PHE A 102 -12.92 10.34 0.63
N ILE A 103 -13.90 9.87 1.39
CA ILE A 103 -15.04 9.08 0.92
C ILE A 103 -16.31 9.86 1.25
N GLY A 104 -17.14 10.12 0.23
CA GLY A 104 -18.46 10.75 0.33
C GLY A 104 -19.57 9.80 -0.06
#